data_AF-T0YWR3-F1
#
_entry.id   AF-T0YWR3-F1
#
_cell.length_a   1.000
_cell.length_b   1.000
_cell.length_c   1.000
_cell.angle_alpha   90.00
_cell.angle_beta   90.00
_cell.angle_gamma   90.00
#
_symmetry.space_group_name_H-M   'P 1'
#
loop_
_entity.id
_entity.type
_entity.pdbx_description
1 polymer ?
#
loop_
_entity_poly.entity_id
_entity_poly.type
_entity_poly.pdbx_seq_one_letter_code
_entity_poly.pdbx_strand_id
1 'polypeptide(L)'
;MTVADESRIHSASIAQRVMTPDDAAQFIRPGDNVGMSGFTGAGYPKEVPGALVRRVEDATARGDRFAVSVWTGASTAPELDGALAAVDAIDLRMPYQSDPVSRAKINAGLVDYLD
;
A
#
# COMPACT_ATOMS: atom_id res chain seq x y z
N MET A 1 -12.26 17.94 -5.04
CA MET A 1 -11.27 18.82 -4.39
C MET A 1 -11.17 18.39 -2.93
N THR A 2 -10.02 17.90 -2.48
CA THR A 2 -9.83 17.53 -1.06
C THR A 2 -9.63 18.82 -0.27
N VAL A 3 -10.48 19.07 0.73
CA VAL A 3 -10.32 20.23 1.63
C VAL A 3 -9.46 19.78 2.81
N ALA A 4 -8.42 20.54 3.14
CA ALA A 4 -7.60 20.28 4.31
C ALA A 4 -8.43 20.48 5.59
N ASP A 5 -8.44 19.47 6.47
CA ASP A 5 -9.06 19.58 7.78
C ASP A 5 -8.12 20.34 8.74
N GLU A 6 -8.43 21.63 8.93
CA GLU A 6 -7.67 22.53 9.81
C GLU A 6 -7.64 22.06 11.27
N SER A 7 -8.56 21.17 11.69
CA SER A 7 -8.57 20.60 13.05
C SER A 7 -7.51 19.52 13.26
N ARG A 8 -6.94 18.97 12.17
CA ARG A 8 -5.95 17.87 12.21
C ARG A 8 -4.58 18.29 11.67
N ILE A 9 -4.53 19.28 10.77
CA ILE A 9 -3.30 19.75 10.14
C ILE A 9 -3.01 21.18 10.58
N HIS A 10 -2.25 21.34 11.66
CA HIS A 10 -1.94 22.66 12.24
C HIS A 10 -0.83 23.44 11.50
N SER A 11 -0.05 22.78 10.64
CA SER A 11 1.01 23.43 9.86
C SER A 11 0.50 23.88 8.49
N ALA A 12 0.48 25.19 8.26
CA ALA A 12 0.04 25.77 6.99
C ALA A 12 0.85 25.29 5.77
N SER A 13 2.17 25.07 5.93
CA SER A 13 3.01 24.58 4.84
C SER A 13 2.74 23.12 4.48
N ILE A 14 2.24 22.31 5.44
CA ILE A 14 1.84 20.92 5.20
C ILE A 14 0.40 20.86 4.68
N ALA A 15 -0.50 21.75 5.12
CA ALA A 15 -1.86 21.84 4.60
C ALA A 15 -1.89 22.09 3.08
N GLN A 16 -0.91 22.83 2.54
CA GLN A 16 -0.73 23.05 1.10
C GLN A 16 -0.34 21.79 0.31
N ARG A 17 0.02 20.69 0.99
CA ARG A 17 0.38 19.40 0.37
C ARG A 17 -0.77 18.39 0.37
N VAL A 18 -1.95 18.76 0.86
CA VAL A 18 -3.13 17.90 0.82
C VAL A 18 -3.51 17.66 -0.64
N MET A 19 -3.64 16.39 -0.99
CA MET A 19 -3.97 15.93 -2.34
C MET A 19 -4.88 14.71 -2.28
N THR A 20 -5.32 14.22 -3.43
CA THR A 20 -6.14 13.01 -3.50
C THR A 20 -5.27 11.76 -3.23
N PRO A 21 -5.86 10.64 -2.80
CA PRO A 21 -5.14 9.36 -2.71
C PRO A 21 -4.52 8.94 -4.05
N ASP A 22 -5.20 9.21 -5.17
CA ASP A 22 -4.71 8.92 -6.51
C ASP A 22 -3.47 9.74 -6.86
N ASP A 23 -3.45 11.04 -6.56
CA ASP A 23 -2.25 11.88 -6.72
C ASP A 23 -1.11 11.42 -5.80
N ALA A 24 -1.42 11.09 -4.54
CA ALA A 24 -0.43 10.61 -3.59
C ALA A 24 0.18 9.26 -4.02
N ALA A 25 -0.63 8.36 -4.57
CA ALA A 25 -0.16 7.08 -5.06
C ALA A 25 0.84 7.26 -6.21
N GLN A 26 0.80 8.35 -7.00
CA GLN A 26 1.74 8.63 -8.11
C GLN A 26 3.21 8.67 -7.68
N PHE A 27 3.48 8.98 -6.42
CA PHE A 27 4.84 9.01 -5.89
C PHE A 27 5.46 7.62 -5.68
N ILE A 28 4.64 6.57 -5.61
CA ILE A 28 5.10 5.19 -5.50
C ILE A 28 5.36 4.64 -6.90
N ARG A 29 6.54 4.06 -7.12
CA ARG A 29 6.97 3.54 -8.43
C ARG A 29 7.16 2.01 -8.36
N PRO A 30 7.07 1.30 -9.50
CA PRO A 30 7.42 -0.12 -9.55
C PRO A 30 8.83 -0.36 -9.01
N GLY A 31 8.99 -1.36 -8.15
CA GLY A 31 10.26 -1.73 -7.52
C GLY A 31 10.64 -0.94 -6.28
N ASP A 32 9.84 0.03 -5.84
CA ASP A 32 10.10 0.77 -4.60
C ASP A 32 9.96 -0.13 -3.36
N ASN A 33 10.72 0.19 -2.31
CA ASN A 33 10.47 -0.31 -0.96
C ASN A 33 9.61 0.70 -0.20
N VAL A 34 8.42 0.29 0.20
CA VAL A 34 7.43 1.18 0.81
C VAL A 34 7.22 0.82 2.28
N GLY A 35 7.70 1.69 3.16
CA GLY A 35 7.39 1.65 4.58
C GLY A 35 5.99 2.16 4.86
N MET A 36 5.14 1.35 5.49
CA MET A 36 3.78 1.72 5.88
C MET A 36 3.57 1.45 7.37
N SER A 37 2.82 2.33 8.05
CA SER A 37 2.38 2.05 9.41
C SER A 37 1.44 0.85 9.43
N GLY A 38 1.26 0.25 10.60
CA GLY A 38 0.38 -0.91 10.77
C GLY A 38 0.92 -1.89 11.78
N PHE A 39 0.09 -2.24 12.76
CA PHE A 39 0.42 -3.23 13.77
C PHE A 39 -0.87 -3.89 14.27
N THR A 40 -0.95 -5.23 14.18
CA THR A 40 -2.12 -6.01 14.63
C THR A 40 -3.46 -5.50 14.08
N GLY A 41 -3.49 -5.11 12.80
CA GLY A 41 -4.70 -4.58 12.16
C GLY A 41 -5.09 -3.16 12.57
N ALA A 42 -4.21 -2.42 13.25
CA ALA A 42 -4.44 -1.04 13.66
C ALA A 42 -3.43 -0.07 13.01
N GLY A 43 -3.89 1.15 12.72
CA GLY A 43 -3.01 2.27 12.34
C GLY A 43 -2.36 2.20 10.95
N TYR A 44 -2.77 1.29 10.07
CA TYR A 44 -2.28 1.20 8.69
C TYR A 44 -3.04 2.16 7.74
N PRO A 45 -2.39 2.67 6.67
CA PRO A 45 -3.05 3.51 5.67
C PRO A 45 -4.10 2.71 4.88
N LYS A 46 -5.16 3.37 4.43
CA LYS A 46 -6.31 2.70 3.76
C LYS A 46 -6.55 3.23 2.35
N GLU A 47 -6.68 4.55 2.21
CA GLU A 47 -7.02 5.17 0.92
C GLU A 47 -5.90 5.10 -0.12
N VAL A 48 -4.64 5.34 0.28
CA VAL A 48 -3.50 5.31 -0.64
C VAL A 48 -3.22 3.88 -1.16
N PRO A 49 -3.25 2.81 -0.32
CA PRO A 49 -3.21 1.44 -0.83
C PRO A 49 -4.29 1.14 -1.88
N GLY A 50 -5.54 1.57 -1.64
CA GLY A 50 -6.62 1.40 -2.62
C GLY A 50 -6.36 2.14 -3.94
N ALA A 51 -5.75 3.33 -3.89
CA ALA A 51 -5.32 4.05 -5.08
C ALA A 51 -4.13 3.38 -5.79
N LEU A 52 -3.19 2.82 -5.04
CA LEU A 52 -2.07 2.06 -5.59
C LEU A 52 -2.56 0.80 -6.32
N VAL A 53 -3.56 0.09 -5.80
CA VAL A 53 -4.20 -1.04 -6.46
C VAL A 53 -4.71 -0.66 -7.86
N ARG A 54 -5.46 0.45 -7.97
CA ARG A 54 -5.94 0.94 -9.28
C ARG A 54 -4.80 1.20 -10.25
N ARG A 55 -3.70 1.81 -9.78
CA ARG A 55 -2.51 2.05 -10.62
C ARG A 55 -1.84 0.76 -11.10
N VAL A 56 -1.82 -0.27 -10.26
CA VAL A 56 -1.27 -1.60 -10.61
C VAL A 56 -2.17 -2.29 -11.63
N GLU A 57 -3.48 -2.23 -11.46
CA GLU A 57 -4.45 -2.78 -12.42
C GLU A 57 -4.31 -2.10 -13.79
N ASP A 58 -4.25 -0.76 -13.82
CA ASP A 58 -4.05 0.01 -15.04
C ASP A 58 -2.72 -0.34 -15.73
N ALA A 59 -1.64 -0.55 -14.97
CA ALA A 59 -0.35 -0.97 -15.51
C ALA A 59 -0.41 -2.38 -16.09
N THR A 60 -1.01 -3.31 -15.36
CA THR A 60 -1.21 -4.69 -15.78
C THR A 60 -2.06 -4.77 -17.06
N ALA A 61 -3.10 -3.94 -17.17
CA ALA A 61 -3.94 -3.86 -18.37
C ALA A 61 -3.17 -3.40 -19.63
N ARG A 62 -2.04 -2.70 -19.45
CA ARG A 62 -1.12 -2.32 -20.55
C ARG A 62 0.01 -3.32 -20.76
N GLY A 63 0.08 -4.39 -19.95
CA GLY A 63 1.17 -5.36 -19.98
C GLY A 63 2.42 -4.94 -19.21
N ASP A 64 2.34 -3.86 -18.43
CA ASP A 64 3.44 -3.38 -17.59
C ASP A 64 3.42 -4.11 -16.24
N ARG A 65 4.59 -4.53 -15.76
CA ARG A 65 4.74 -5.07 -14.39
C ARG A 65 4.75 -3.92 -13.38
N PHE A 66 3.92 -4.01 -12.35
CA PHE A 66 3.94 -3.08 -11.22
C PHE A 66 3.78 -3.83 -9.89
N ALA A 67 4.89 -3.96 -9.16
CA ALA A 67 4.90 -4.45 -7.79
C ALA A 67 5.91 -3.66 -6.94
N VAL A 68 5.78 -3.73 -5.62
CA VAL A 68 6.61 -3.04 -4.62
C VAL A 68 6.96 -3.96 -3.46
N SER A 69 8.00 -3.64 -2.68
CA SER A 69 8.20 -4.28 -1.38
C SER A 69 7.41 -3.53 -0.30
N VAL A 70 6.70 -4.26 0.56
CA VAL A 70 5.86 -3.70 1.63
C VAL A 70 6.47 -4.00 2.99
N TRP A 71 6.89 -2.94 3.68
CA TRP A 71 7.53 -3.03 5.00
C TRP A 71 6.63 -2.38 6.05
N THR A 72 6.20 -3.15 7.04
CA THR A 72 5.27 -2.66 8.07
C THR A 72 5.84 -2.83 9.47
N GLY A 73 5.12 -2.37 10.49
CA GLY A 73 5.43 -2.73 11.88
C GLY A 73 5.11 -4.20 12.15
N ALA A 74 3.87 -4.61 11.87
CA ALA A 74 3.41 -6.00 11.89
C ALA A 74 2.24 -6.19 10.91
N SER A 75 1.21 -6.97 11.29
CA SER A 75 0.07 -7.22 10.41
C SER A 75 -0.76 -5.96 10.19
N THR A 76 -1.30 -5.86 8.98
CA THR A 76 -2.31 -4.87 8.62
C THR A 76 -3.69 -5.54 8.52
N ALA A 77 -4.48 -5.24 7.49
CA ALA A 77 -5.80 -5.81 7.26
C ALA A 77 -6.12 -5.83 5.76
N PRO A 78 -7.34 -6.26 5.35
CA PRO A 78 -7.70 -6.47 3.95
C PRO A 78 -7.49 -5.26 3.03
N GLU A 79 -7.63 -4.03 3.52
CA GLU A 79 -7.48 -2.83 2.68
C GLU A 79 -6.03 -2.51 2.28
N LEU A 80 -5.04 -3.21 2.86
CA LEU A 80 -3.63 -3.07 2.49
C LEU A 80 -3.04 -4.40 2.03
N ASP A 81 -2.83 -5.35 2.95
CA ASP A 81 -2.17 -6.63 2.61
C ASP A 81 -3.02 -7.42 1.61
N GLY A 82 -4.32 -7.55 1.87
CA GLY A 82 -5.23 -8.28 1.00
C GLY A 82 -5.40 -7.61 -0.36
N ALA A 83 -5.63 -6.30 -0.37
CA ALA A 83 -5.88 -5.51 -1.58
C ALA A 83 -4.67 -5.51 -2.53
N LEU A 84 -3.45 -5.29 -2.02
CA LEU A 84 -2.24 -5.30 -2.84
C LEU A 84 -1.89 -6.72 -3.31
N ALA A 85 -2.03 -7.74 -2.45
CA ALA A 85 -1.77 -9.12 -2.84
C ALA A 85 -2.76 -9.65 -3.89
N ALA A 86 -4.02 -9.17 -3.88
CA ALA A 86 -5.05 -9.58 -4.85
C ALA A 86 -4.72 -9.18 -6.30
N VAL A 87 -3.93 -8.12 -6.48
CA VAL A 87 -3.52 -7.61 -7.81
C VAL A 87 -2.04 -7.86 -8.09
N ASP A 88 -1.42 -8.81 -7.38
CA ASP A 88 -0.01 -9.18 -7.55
C ASP A 88 0.98 -8.00 -7.43
N ALA A 89 0.65 -7.03 -6.56
CA ALA A 89 1.42 -5.79 -6.38
C ALA A 89 2.57 -5.90 -5.36
N ILE A 90 2.84 -7.08 -4.79
CA ILE A 90 3.82 -7.25 -3.71
C ILE A 90 4.96 -8.14 -4.20
N ASP A 91 6.18 -7.62 -4.21
CA ASP A 91 7.40 -8.39 -4.48
C ASP A 91 7.90 -9.07 -3.21
N LEU A 92 8.11 -8.26 -2.15
CA LEU A 92 8.58 -8.70 -0.85
C LEU A 92 7.67 -8.15 0.25
N ARG A 93 7.33 -8.99 1.24
CA ARG A 93 6.58 -8.59 2.42
C ARG A 93 7.36 -8.87 3.71
N MET A 94 7.44 -7.89 4.61
CA MET A 94 8.08 -8.05 5.94
C MET A 94 7.55 -7.06 7.00
N PRO A 95 7.66 -7.33 8.32
CA PRO A 95 8.09 -8.60 8.92
C PRO A 95 6.93 -9.53 9.27
N TYR A 96 5.70 -9.04 9.38
CA TYR A 96 4.56 -9.87 9.77
C TYR A 96 3.30 -9.56 8.96
N GLN A 97 2.63 -10.61 8.49
CA GLN A 97 1.33 -10.54 7.83
C GLN A 97 0.38 -11.62 8.35
N SER A 98 -0.93 -11.33 8.33
CA SER A 98 -1.96 -12.29 8.72
C SER A 98 -3.14 -12.36 7.75
N ASP A 99 -3.07 -11.65 6.63
CA ASP A 99 -4.12 -11.63 5.61
C ASP A 99 -4.14 -12.96 4.82
N PRO A 100 -5.30 -13.59 4.60
CA PRO A 100 -5.38 -14.88 3.94
C PRO A 100 -4.94 -14.86 2.47
N VAL A 101 -5.16 -13.76 1.73
CA VAL A 101 -4.76 -13.64 0.32
C VAL A 101 -3.25 -13.52 0.23
N SER A 102 -2.66 -12.62 1.02
CA SER A 102 -1.20 -12.47 1.09
C SER A 102 -0.52 -13.78 1.54
N ARG A 103 -1.04 -14.44 2.58
CA ARG A 103 -0.54 -15.76 3.03
C ARG A 103 -0.60 -16.81 1.92
N ALA A 104 -1.69 -16.87 1.17
CA ALA A 104 -1.82 -17.84 0.07
C ALA A 104 -0.78 -17.61 -1.02
N LYS A 105 -0.54 -16.34 -1.41
CA LYS A 105 0.47 -15.97 -2.40
C LYS A 105 1.91 -16.27 -1.93
N ILE A 106 2.22 -15.98 -0.67
CA ILE A 106 3.51 -16.31 -0.06
C ILE A 106 3.74 -17.84 -0.08
N ASN A 107 2.77 -18.62 0.37
CA ASN A 107 2.87 -20.09 0.39
C ASN A 107 2.96 -20.71 -1.02
N ALA A 108 2.48 -20.01 -2.04
CA ALA A 108 2.62 -20.41 -3.44
C ALA A 108 3.96 -19.99 -4.06
N GLY A 109 4.84 -19.30 -3.31
CA GLY A 109 6.12 -18.79 -3.82
C GLY A 109 5.97 -17.60 -4.78
N LEU A 110 4.82 -16.91 -4.76
CA LEU A 110 4.53 -15.77 -5.63
C LEU A 110 4.93 -14.43 -5.00
N VAL A 111 5.16 -14.40 -3.70
CA VAL A 111 5.58 -13.22 -2.93
C VAL A 111 6.71 -13.65 -2.01
N ASP A 112 7.84 -12.94 -2.06
CA ASP A 112 8.94 -13.16 -1.12
C ASP A 112 8.52 -12.69 0.29
N TYR A 113 8.94 -13.42 1.32
CA TYR A 113 8.57 -13.13 2.69
C TYR A 113 9.74 -13.31 3.64
N LEU A 114 9.92 -12.35 4.55
CA LEU A 114 10.92 -12.39 5.61
C LEU A 114 10.28 -11.91 6.91
N ASP A 115 10.31 -12.73 7.95
CA ASP A 115 9.79 -12.45 9.29
C ASP A 115 10.84 -12.12 10.35
#